data_AF-A0A183FT43-F1
#
_entry.id   AF-A0A183FT43-F1
#
_cell.length_a   1.000
_cell.length_b   1.000
_cell.length_c   1.000
_cell.angle_alpha   90.00
_cell.angle_beta   90.00
_cell.angle_gamma   90.00
#
_symmetry.space_group_name_H-M   'P 1'
#
loop_
_entity.id
_entity.type
_entity.pdbx_description
1 polymer ?
#
loop_
_entity_poly.entity_id
_entity_poly.type
_entity_poly.pdbx_seq_one_letter_code
_entity_poly.pdbx_strand_id
1 'polypeptide(L)'
;LNFPFMSSSYVGDDICASTLLHFLIALLGLWINLAQYRAGDTGFENVFIFWLERHTMDTKADPLTILIDMTGTSMMNMDLNIFKFILHALKYYYPNTVHDMIVFESPTMFNASWKVVRSWMDPAHPQLHHVTKDGITHFIDSKYLPLFFIAVA
;
A
#
# COMPACT_ATOMS: atom_id res chain seq x y z
N LEU A 1 9.19 -21.28 -7.28
CA LEU A 1 8.20 -20.39 -7.90
C LEU A 1 8.71 -18.97 -7.69
N ASN A 2 9.29 -18.39 -8.74
CA ASN A 2 9.65 -16.96 -8.78
C ASN A 2 8.36 -16.11 -8.88
N PHE A 3 8.47 -14.81 -8.57
CA PHE A 3 7.50 -13.70 -8.75
C PHE A 3 6.79 -13.21 -7.45
N PRO A 4 6.39 -11.91 -7.37
CA PRO A 4 7.27 -10.74 -7.37
C PRO A 4 6.78 -9.62 -6.41
N PHE A 5 7.63 -8.63 -6.15
CA PHE A 5 7.22 -7.31 -5.67
C PHE A 5 6.45 -6.56 -6.78
N MET A 6 5.54 -5.65 -6.41
CA MET A 6 4.79 -4.82 -7.34
C MET A 6 5.68 -3.78 -8.03
N SER A 7 6.43 -4.18 -9.06
CA SER A 7 6.79 -3.34 -10.22
C SER A 7 7.44 -4.12 -11.36
N SER A 8 7.07 -3.72 -12.57
CA SER A 8 7.47 -4.29 -13.86
C SER A 8 8.94 -4.02 -14.27
N SER A 9 9.86 -3.63 -13.38
CA SER A 9 11.13 -3.03 -13.86
C SER A 9 12.41 -3.27 -13.05
N TYR A 10 12.56 -4.36 -12.30
CA TYR A 10 13.85 -4.67 -11.65
C TYR A 10 14.30 -6.12 -11.87
N VAL A 11 15.03 -6.33 -12.97
CA VAL A 11 15.98 -7.43 -13.16
C VAL A 11 17.37 -6.80 -13.04
N GLY A 12 18.13 -7.14 -11.99
CA GLY A 12 19.48 -6.62 -11.77
C GLY A 12 20.03 -6.86 -10.35
N ASP A 13 20.53 -8.07 -10.12
CA ASP A 13 21.69 -8.50 -9.30
C ASP A 13 21.98 -8.07 -7.85
N ASP A 14 21.16 -7.27 -7.15
CA ASP A 14 21.38 -6.96 -5.71
C ASP A 14 20.27 -7.50 -4.76
N ILE A 15 19.70 -8.64 -5.11
CA ILE A 15 18.37 -9.12 -4.66
C ILE A 15 18.35 -9.69 -3.22
N CYS A 16 19.45 -10.07 -2.59
CA CYS A 16 19.34 -10.98 -1.43
C CYS A 16 18.97 -10.32 -0.08
N ALA A 17 19.52 -9.14 0.22
CA ALA A 17 19.35 -8.51 1.55
C ALA A 17 18.14 -7.56 1.62
N SER A 18 17.87 -6.81 0.56
CA SER A 18 16.72 -5.89 0.54
C SER A 18 15.41 -6.67 0.49
N THR A 19 15.35 -7.74 -0.30
CA THR A 19 14.13 -8.54 -0.46
C THR A 19 13.71 -9.22 0.84
N LEU A 20 14.65 -9.72 1.65
CA LEU A 20 14.36 -10.29 2.98
C LEU A 20 13.85 -9.26 3.99
N LEU A 21 14.38 -8.03 3.97
CA LEU A 21 13.88 -6.94 4.82
C LEU A 21 12.48 -6.50 4.37
N HIS A 22 12.23 -6.40 3.07
CA HIS A 22 10.89 -6.12 2.54
C HIS A 22 9.88 -7.25 2.86
N PHE A 23 10.32 -8.52 2.89
CA PHE A 23 9.48 -9.65 3.32
C PHE A 23 9.14 -9.61 4.82
N LEU A 24 10.04 -9.10 5.67
CA LEU A 24 9.76 -8.88 7.10
C LEU A 24 8.80 -7.71 7.36
N ILE A 25 8.83 -6.68 6.51
CA ILE A 25 7.89 -5.56 6.56
C ILE A 25 6.51 -6.01 6.06
N ALA A 26 6.46 -6.87 5.04
CA ALA A 26 5.23 -7.48 4.52
C ALA A 26 4.53 -8.40 5.53
N LEU A 27 5.22 -8.89 6.56
CA LEU A 27 4.63 -9.67 7.65
C LEU A 27 3.81 -8.82 8.63
N LEU A 28 3.87 -7.48 8.54
CA LEU A 28 3.13 -6.55 9.42
C LEU A 28 2.25 -5.55 8.67
N GLY A 29 2.43 -5.37 7.36
CA GLY A 29 1.62 -4.44 6.55
C GLY A 29 1.73 -4.69 5.05
N LEU A 30 0.70 -4.30 4.30
CA LEU A 30 0.68 -4.40 2.84
C LEU A 30 1.09 -3.06 2.23
N TRP A 31 2.19 -3.02 1.49
CA TRP A 31 2.71 -1.80 0.89
C TRP A 31 2.49 -1.76 -0.63
N ILE A 32 1.81 -0.70 -1.08
CA ILE A 32 1.55 -0.37 -2.48
C ILE A 32 2.35 0.88 -2.86
N ASN A 33 3.27 0.77 -3.82
CA ASN A 33 3.95 1.93 -4.41
C ASN A 33 3.16 2.42 -5.63
N LEU A 34 2.59 3.62 -5.52
CA LEU A 34 1.71 4.15 -6.57
C LEU A 34 2.48 4.75 -7.74
N ALA A 35 3.72 5.23 -7.55
CA ALA A 35 4.55 5.74 -8.63
C ALA A 35 4.90 4.65 -9.66
N GLN A 36 4.97 3.40 -9.22
CA GLN A 36 5.22 2.23 -10.06
C GLN A 36 3.96 1.68 -10.74
N TYR A 37 2.77 2.10 -10.30
CA TYR A 37 1.51 1.67 -10.88
C TYR A 37 1.27 2.33 -12.24
N ARG A 38 0.88 1.54 -13.23
CA ARG A 38 0.48 2.01 -14.56
C ARG A 38 -1.04 1.86 -14.71
N ALA A 39 -1.72 2.97 -14.96
CA ALA A 39 -3.16 2.96 -15.19
C ALA A 39 -3.51 2.03 -16.38
N GLY A 40 -4.51 1.17 -16.17
CA GLY A 40 -4.95 0.18 -17.15
C GLY A 40 -4.17 -1.16 -17.16
N ASP A 41 -3.24 -1.37 -16.23
CA ASP A 41 -2.60 -2.69 -16.03
C ASP A 41 -3.61 -3.68 -15.42
N THR A 42 -3.75 -4.87 -16.03
CA THR A 42 -4.76 -5.88 -15.68
C THR A 42 -4.28 -6.90 -14.63
N GLY A 43 -3.19 -6.62 -13.93
CA GLY A 43 -2.61 -7.50 -12.90
C GLY A 43 -2.83 -7.06 -11.45
N PHE A 44 -3.22 -5.81 -11.22
CA PHE A 44 -3.26 -5.23 -9.87
C PHE A 44 -4.17 -6.02 -8.94
N GLU A 45 -5.39 -6.33 -9.40
CA GLU A 45 -6.42 -6.98 -8.61
C GLU A 45 -5.97 -8.36 -8.11
N ASN A 46 -5.40 -9.17 -8.99
CA ASN A 46 -4.94 -10.51 -8.66
C ASN A 46 -3.78 -10.48 -7.66
N VAL A 47 -2.82 -9.57 -7.85
CA VAL A 47 -1.69 -9.41 -6.95
C VAL A 47 -2.15 -8.91 -5.59
N PHE A 48 -3.05 -7.93 -5.56
CA PHE A 48 -3.62 -7.39 -4.32
C PHE A 48 -4.34 -8.48 -3.52
N ILE A 49 -5.22 -9.26 -4.15
CA ILE A 49 -5.94 -10.37 -3.49
C ILE A 49 -4.97 -11.43 -3.00
N PHE A 50 -3.98 -11.82 -3.81
CA PHE A 50 -2.98 -12.80 -3.42
C PHE A 50 -2.27 -12.40 -2.12
N TRP A 51 -1.80 -11.15 -2.02
CA TRP A 51 -1.12 -10.68 -0.82
C TRP A 51 -2.05 -10.54 0.38
N LEU A 52 -3.29 -10.12 0.15
CA LEU A 52 -4.31 -10.03 1.20
C LEU A 52 -4.64 -11.41 1.80
N GLU A 53 -4.83 -12.42 0.94
CA GLU A 53 -5.05 -13.81 1.35
C GLU A 53 -3.83 -14.38 2.08
N ARG A 54 -2.64 -14.14 1.54
CA ARG A 54 -1.38 -14.59 2.14
C ARG A 54 -1.21 -14.03 3.56
N HIS A 55 -1.43 -12.73 3.76
CA HIS A 55 -1.40 -12.09 5.08
C HIS A 55 -2.41 -12.73 6.04
N THR A 56 -3.65 -12.89 5.57
CA THR A 56 -4.75 -13.46 6.38
C THR A 56 -4.41 -14.88 6.84
N MET A 57 -3.80 -15.69 5.96
CA MET A 57 -3.39 -17.06 6.28
C MET A 57 -2.19 -17.12 7.22
N ASP A 58 -1.15 -16.32 6.97
CA ASP A 58 0.11 -16.36 7.73
C ASP A 58 -0.07 -15.81 9.16
N THR A 59 -0.90 -14.78 9.32
CA THR A 59 -1.13 -14.10 10.60
C THR A 59 -2.38 -14.58 11.35
N LYS A 60 -3.12 -15.53 10.79
CA LYS A 60 -4.42 -15.99 11.33
C LYS A 60 -5.45 -14.86 11.47
N ALA A 61 -5.54 -14.02 10.44
CA ALA A 61 -6.43 -12.88 10.33
C ALA A 61 -6.16 -11.75 11.35
N ASP A 62 -4.89 -11.51 11.68
CA ASP A 62 -4.53 -10.31 12.44
C ASP A 62 -4.80 -9.04 11.61
N PRO A 63 -5.13 -7.92 12.27
CA PRO A 63 -5.42 -6.66 11.59
C PRO A 63 -4.27 -6.22 10.66
N LEU A 64 -4.63 -5.92 9.42
CA LEU A 64 -3.73 -5.41 8.39
C LEU A 64 -3.76 -3.88 8.35
N THR A 65 -2.58 -3.28 8.22
CA THR A 65 -2.43 -1.89 7.81
C THR A 65 -1.95 -1.83 6.37
N ILE A 66 -2.62 -1.03 5.53
CA ILE A 66 -2.21 -0.82 4.13
C ILE A 66 -1.46 0.50 4.03
N LEU A 67 -0.25 0.48 3.49
CA LEU A 67 0.54 1.67 3.19
C LEU A 67 0.53 1.94 1.68
N ILE A 68 0.03 3.11 1.29
CA ILE A 68 0.04 3.62 -0.08
C ILE A 68 1.13 4.68 -0.17
N ASP A 69 2.28 4.32 -0.72
CA ASP A 69 3.38 5.24 -0.96
C ASP A 69 3.17 6.00 -2.26
N MET A 70 3.02 7.32 -2.13
CA MET A 70 2.86 8.22 -3.26
C MET A 70 4.12 9.02 -3.59
N THR A 71 5.26 8.72 -2.97
CA THR A 71 6.53 9.37 -3.27
C THR A 71 6.85 9.24 -4.76
N GLY A 72 6.98 10.38 -5.46
CA GLY A 72 7.24 10.40 -6.91
C GLY A 72 6.03 10.09 -7.80
N THR A 73 4.81 10.04 -7.24
CA THR A 73 3.58 9.80 -8.02
C THR A 73 3.25 11.01 -8.90
N SER A 74 2.95 10.74 -10.17
CA SER A 74 2.46 11.72 -11.14
C SER A 74 0.96 11.58 -11.39
N MET A 75 0.34 12.55 -12.07
CA MET A 75 -1.08 12.47 -12.44
C MET A 75 -1.43 11.21 -13.25
N MET A 76 -0.50 10.67 -14.04
CA MET A 76 -0.74 9.47 -14.86
C MET A 76 -0.91 8.20 -14.03
N ASN A 77 -0.45 8.21 -12.77
CA ASN A 77 -0.50 7.06 -11.88
C ASN A 77 -1.80 7.01 -11.06
N MET A 78 -2.52 8.13 -10.93
CA MET A 78 -3.72 8.18 -10.11
C MET A 78 -4.91 7.58 -10.86
N ASP A 79 -5.23 6.33 -10.54
CA ASP A 79 -6.41 5.64 -11.05
C ASP A 79 -7.44 5.43 -9.94
N LEU A 80 -8.63 5.99 -10.11
CA LEU A 80 -9.72 5.86 -9.15
C LEU A 80 -10.35 4.45 -9.14
N ASN A 81 -10.20 3.69 -10.22
CA ASN A 81 -10.75 2.33 -10.31
C ASN A 81 -10.03 1.37 -9.37
N ILE A 82 -8.71 1.50 -9.18
CA ILE A 82 -7.97 0.66 -8.23
C ILE A 82 -8.42 0.91 -6.80
N PHE A 83 -8.65 2.16 -6.41
CA PHE A 83 -9.15 2.49 -5.07
C PHE A 83 -10.56 1.95 -4.88
N LYS A 84 -11.40 2.06 -5.91
CA LYS A 84 -12.74 1.48 -5.89
C LYS A 84 -12.70 -0.03 -5.71
N PHE A 85 -11.79 -0.72 -6.42
CA PHE A 85 -11.56 -2.15 -6.27
C PHE A 85 -11.09 -2.51 -4.86
N ILE A 86 -10.03 -1.86 -4.35
CA ILE A 86 -9.49 -2.09 -3.01
C ILE A 86 -10.60 -1.95 -1.97
N LEU A 87 -11.31 -0.81 -1.96
CA LEU A 87 -12.37 -0.56 -0.99
C LEU A 87 -13.52 -1.56 -1.11
N HIS A 88 -13.88 -1.96 -2.33
CA HIS A 88 -14.91 -2.98 -2.54
C HIS A 88 -14.47 -4.36 -2.04
N ALA A 89 -13.21 -4.75 -2.30
CA ALA A 89 -12.64 -6.01 -1.81
C ALA A 89 -12.66 -6.07 -0.28
N LEU A 90 -12.19 -5.00 0.37
CA LEU A 90 -12.14 -4.89 1.83
C LEU A 90 -13.55 -4.87 2.46
N LYS A 91 -14.51 -4.18 1.83
CA LYS A 91 -15.87 -4.06 2.37
C LYS A 91 -16.65 -5.37 2.29
N TYR A 92 -16.57 -6.09 1.17
CA TYR A 92 -17.49 -7.20 0.88
C TYR A 92 -16.87 -8.59 1.05
N TYR A 93 -15.54 -8.72 0.89
CA TYR A 93 -14.87 -10.02 0.91
C TYR A 93 -13.94 -10.20 2.10
N TYR A 94 -13.28 -9.12 2.54
CA TYR A 94 -12.35 -9.13 3.68
C TYR A 94 -12.75 -8.13 4.77
N PRO A 95 -14.01 -8.17 5.26
CA PRO A 95 -14.46 -7.24 6.29
C PRO A 95 -13.61 -7.43 7.55
N ASN A 96 -13.28 -6.33 8.23
CA ASN A 96 -12.44 -6.29 9.44
C ASN A 96 -10.98 -6.73 9.26
N THR A 97 -10.55 -7.08 8.04
CA THR A 97 -9.15 -7.44 7.80
C THR A 97 -8.25 -6.21 7.84
N VAL A 98 -8.72 -5.06 7.34
CA VAL A 98 -7.94 -3.82 7.32
C VAL A 98 -8.49 -2.83 8.33
N HIS A 99 -7.61 -2.35 9.22
CA HIS A 99 -7.96 -1.34 10.21
C HIS A 99 -7.70 0.08 9.67
N ASP A 100 -6.48 0.30 9.17
CA ASP A 100 -6.03 1.60 8.68
C ASP A 100 -5.41 1.51 7.28
N MET A 101 -5.66 2.55 6.49
CA MET A 101 -4.99 2.84 5.23
C MET A 101 -4.19 4.13 5.38
N ILE A 102 -2.88 4.06 5.18
CA ILE A 102 -1.96 5.19 5.32
C ILE A 102 -1.54 5.61 3.91
N VAL A 103 -1.80 6.87 3.57
CA VAL A 103 -1.33 7.50 2.33
C VAL A 103 -0.10 8.33 2.65
N PHE A 104 1.06 7.84 2.22
CA PHE A 104 2.35 8.46 2.50
C PHE A 104 2.79 9.39 1.37
N GLU A 105 3.25 10.60 1.74
CA GLU A 105 3.78 11.61 0.83
C GLU A 105 2.84 11.96 -0.34
N SER A 106 1.52 12.06 -0.05
CA SER A 106 0.52 12.37 -1.07
C SER A 106 0.69 13.79 -1.64
N PRO A 107 0.85 13.94 -2.97
CA PRO A 107 0.85 15.26 -3.58
C PRO A 107 -0.48 16.00 -3.40
N THR A 108 -0.43 17.27 -3.00
CA THR A 108 -1.61 18.09 -2.68
C THR A 108 -2.60 18.24 -3.83
N MET A 109 -2.14 18.10 -5.08
CA MET A 109 -3.01 18.09 -6.25
C MET A 109 -4.07 16.97 -6.20
N PHE A 110 -3.81 15.84 -5.52
CA PHE A 110 -4.73 14.69 -5.44
C PHE A 110 -5.86 14.87 -4.42
N ASN A 111 -5.95 16.02 -3.76
CA ASN A 111 -6.98 16.32 -2.77
C ASN A 111 -8.41 16.09 -3.30
N ALA A 112 -8.68 16.42 -4.58
CA ALA A 112 -9.98 16.17 -5.20
C ALA A 112 -10.28 14.68 -5.35
N SER A 113 -9.32 13.90 -5.85
CA SER A 113 -9.41 12.45 -5.97
C SER A 113 -9.64 11.79 -4.60
N TRP A 114 -8.94 12.25 -3.55
CA TRP A 114 -9.15 11.73 -2.21
C TRP A 114 -10.50 12.06 -1.60
N LYS A 115 -11.13 13.18 -1.97
CA LYS A 115 -12.53 13.45 -1.61
C LYS A 115 -13.47 12.43 -2.23
N VAL A 116 -13.24 12.05 -3.49
CA VAL A 116 -14.01 11.01 -4.17
C VAL A 116 -13.80 9.65 -3.49
N VAL A 117 -12.56 9.24 -3.23
CA VAL A 117 -12.26 7.98 -2.54
C VAL A 117 -12.94 7.91 -1.18
N ARG A 118 -12.84 8.97 -0.37
CA ARG A 118 -13.51 9.03 0.95
C ARG A 118 -15.03 8.90 0.87
N SER A 119 -15.67 9.33 -0.23
CA SER A 119 -17.12 9.17 -0.40
C SER A 119 -17.57 7.71 -0.56
N TRP A 120 -16.64 6.79 -0.83
CA TRP A 120 -16.90 5.35 -0.95
C TRP A 120 -16.62 4.57 0.34
N MET A 121 -15.99 5.22 1.31
CA MET A 121 -15.57 4.62 2.58
C MET A 121 -16.69 4.71 3.60
N ASP A 122 -16.79 3.69 4.45
CA ASP A 122 -17.63 3.75 5.65
C ASP A 122 -16.91 4.61 6.70
N PRO A 123 -17.60 5.52 7.42
CA PRO A 123 -17.02 6.27 8.52
C PRO A 123 -16.39 5.40 9.62
N ALA A 124 -16.86 4.15 9.78
CA ALA A 124 -16.33 3.24 10.78
C ALA A 124 -14.96 2.67 10.40
N HIS A 125 -14.84 1.96 9.27
CA HIS A 125 -13.60 1.30 8.84
C HIS A 125 -13.57 0.99 7.32
N PRO A 126 -12.39 0.88 6.69
CA PRO A 126 -11.07 1.28 7.21
C PRO A 126 -10.93 2.81 7.25
N GLN A 127 -10.06 3.35 8.10
CA GLN A 127 -9.77 4.80 8.12
C GLN A 127 -8.65 5.17 7.14
N LEU A 128 -8.69 6.38 6.57
CA LEU A 128 -7.68 6.88 5.64
C LEU A 128 -6.87 8.03 6.24
N HIS A 129 -5.58 7.80 6.48
CA HIS A 129 -4.67 8.78 7.09
C HIS A 129 -3.69 9.32 6.05
N HIS A 130 -3.58 10.64 5.93
CA HIS A 130 -2.56 11.28 5.09
C HIS A 130 -1.36 11.62 5.94
N VAL A 131 -0.18 11.13 5.57
CA VAL A 131 1.01 11.18 6.43
C VAL A 131 2.24 11.58 5.60
N THR A 132 3.11 12.38 6.20
CA THR A 132 4.43 12.75 5.65
C THR A 132 5.54 12.01 6.38
N LYS A 133 6.79 12.16 5.92
CA LYS A 133 8.00 11.64 6.59
C LYS A 133 8.03 11.92 8.09
N ASP A 134 7.60 13.10 8.52
CA ASP A 134 7.62 13.49 9.93
C ASP A 134 6.58 12.76 10.79
N GLY A 135 5.54 12.20 10.16
CA GLY A 135 4.39 11.60 10.84
C GLY A 135 4.34 10.07 10.80
N ILE A 136 5.06 9.44 9.88
CA ILE A 136 4.91 8.00 9.57
C ILE A 136 5.28 7.09 10.75
N THR A 137 6.19 7.54 11.61
CA THR A 137 6.64 6.79 12.79
C THR A 137 5.59 6.66 13.89
N HIS A 138 4.52 7.45 13.84
CA HIS A 138 3.37 7.28 14.75
C HIS A 138 2.52 6.07 14.40
N PHE A 139 2.62 5.58 13.16
CA PHE A 139 1.83 4.46 12.66
C PHE A 139 2.68 3.19 12.50
N ILE A 140 3.92 3.34 12.03
CA ILE A 140 4.83 2.23 11.74
C ILE A 140 6.16 2.48 12.45
N ASP A 141 6.59 1.54 13.30
CA ASP A 141 7.88 1.60 13.98
C ASP A 141 9.01 1.73 12.94
N SER A 142 9.94 2.66 13.17
CA SER A 142 11.04 2.98 12.26
C SER A 142 11.86 1.76 11.84
N LYS A 143 11.93 0.69 12.64
CA LYS A 143 12.63 -0.55 12.27
C LYS A 143 11.98 -1.31 11.11
N TYR A 144 10.70 -1.06 10.84
CA TYR A 144 9.95 -1.61 9.71
C TYR A 144 9.86 -0.64 8.55
N LEU A 145 10.44 0.56 8.66
CA LEU A 145 10.48 1.51 7.57
C LEU A 145 11.79 1.35 6.78
N PRO A 146 11.74 1.44 5.45
CA PRO A 146 12.94 1.56 4.64
C PRO A 146 13.76 2.77 5.05
N LEU A 147 15.09 2.64 4.96
CA LEU A 147 16.01 3.75 5.26
C LEU A 147 15.69 5.02 4.48
N PHE A 148 15.22 4.93 3.23
CA PHE A 148 14.91 6.10 2.42
C PHE A 148 13.65 6.87 2.86
N PHE A 149 12.77 6.27 3.66
CA PHE A 149 11.65 6.97 4.28
C PHE A 149 12.08 7.82 5.48
N ILE A 150 13.10 7.36 6.22
CA ILE A 150 13.57 7.97 7.47
C ILE A 150 14.88 8.75 7.34
N ALA A 151 15.57 8.62 6.20
CA ALA A 151 16.78 9.38 5.92
C ALA A 151 16.43 10.86 5.76
N VAL A 152 16.86 11.65 6.75
CA VAL A 152 16.91 13.11 6.68
C VAL A 152 18.10 13.47 5.80
N ALA A 153 17.86 14.21 4.72
CA ALA A 153 18.90 14.79 3.88
C ALA A 153 19.62 15.94 4.60
#